data_AF-A0A920NUS0-F1
#
_entry.id   AF-A0A920NUS0-F1
#
_cell.length_a   1.000
_cell.length_b   1.000
_cell.length_c   1.000
_cell.angle_alpha   90.00
_cell.angle_beta   90.00
_cell.angle_gamma   90.00
#
_symmetry.space_group_name_H-M   'P 1'
#
loop_
_entity.id
_entity.type
_entity.pdbx_description
1 polymer ?
#
loop_
_entity_poly.entity_id
_entity_poly.type
_entity_poly.pdbx_seq_one_letter_code
_entity_poly.pdbx_strand_id
1 'polypeptide(L)'
;MTDGPNGARGDGVSKVSSACYPNGSAIASTWDAELVEALGQSLGREAKSKDADVLLGPTINIHRHPLGGRHFECYSEDPYLTGAVTVAYVKGVQSGKALQLA
;
A
#
# COMPACT_ATOMS: atom_id res chain seq x y z
N MET A 1 -14.06 -5.54 -0.40
CA MET A 1 -12.90 -4.76 0.10
C MET A 1 -11.91 -5.72 0.75
N THR A 2 -10.61 -5.43 0.72
CA THR A 2 -9.55 -6.24 1.34
C THR A 2 -8.46 -5.37 1.94
N ASP A 3 -7.89 -5.80 3.07
CA ASP A 3 -6.58 -5.32 3.51
C ASP A 3 -5.51 -5.73 2.49
N GLY A 4 -4.35 -5.06 2.41
CA GLY A 4 -3.87 -3.94 3.21
C GLY A 4 -2.77 -3.16 2.47
N PRO A 5 -2.02 -2.28 3.14
CA PRO A 5 -1.09 -1.35 2.50
C PRO A 5 0.14 -1.98 1.81
N ASN A 6 0.43 -3.27 2.06
CA ASN A 6 1.57 -3.99 1.48
C ASN A 6 1.22 -5.40 0.95
N GLY A 7 -0.03 -5.64 0.57
CA GLY A 7 -0.47 -6.91 0.00
C GLY A 7 -1.98 -7.09 0.07
N ALA A 8 -2.60 -7.75 -0.91
CA ALA A 8 -4.04 -8.01 -0.90
C ALA A 8 -4.40 -9.32 -0.18
N ARG A 9 -4.70 -9.22 1.13
CA ARG A 9 -4.98 -10.36 2.01
C ARG A 9 -6.10 -11.29 1.49
N GLY A 10 -7.18 -10.71 0.97
CA GLY A 10 -8.43 -11.40 0.66
C GLY A 10 -9.33 -11.60 1.87
N ASP A 11 -10.29 -12.52 1.76
CA ASP A 11 -11.32 -12.81 2.77
C ASP A 11 -10.79 -13.53 4.03
N GLY A 12 -9.54 -13.97 4.04
CA GLY A 12 -8.92 -14.74 5.13
C GLY A 12 -9.45 -16.16 5.30
N VAL A 13 -10.37 -16.61 4.45
CA VAL A 13 -11.00 -17.93 4.47
C VAL A 13 -10.56 -18.73 3.25
N SER A 14 -10.58 -18.09 2.08
CA SER A 14 -9.99 -18.62 0.85
C SER A 14 -8.48 -18.77 1.07
N LYS A 15 -7.97 -20.00 0.96
CA LYS A 15 -6.53 -20.32 1.11
C LYS A 15 -5.70 -19.86 -0.11
N VAL A 16 -6.13 -18.78 -0.77
CA VAL A 16 -5.47 -18.22 -1.94
C VAL A 16 -4.25 -17.44 -1.45
N SER A 17 -3.09 -17.74 -1.98
CA SER A 17 -1.85 -17.04 -1.64
C SER A 17 -1.92 -15.55 -2.00
N SER A 18 -1.06 -14.75 -1.37
CA SER A 18 -0.91 -13.32 -1.66
C SER A 18 0.57 -12.96 -1.63
N ALA A 19 0.96 -12.01 -2.47
CA ALA A 19 2.24 -11.34 -2.43
C ALA A 19 2.31 -10.41 -1.21
N CYS A 20 3.32 -10.63 -0.37
CA CYS A 20 3.65 -9.73 0.73
C CYS A 20 4.80 -8.84 0.28
N TYR A 21 4.49 -7.56 0.07
CA TYR A 21 5.47 -6.55 -0.32
C TYR A 21 6.22 -6.01 0.91
N PRO A 22 7.40 -5.37 0.71
CA PRO A 22 8.07 -4.66 1.79
C PRO A 22 7.12 -3.69 2.51
N ASN A 23 7.39 -3.44 3.78
CA ASN A 23 6.57 -2.55 4.60
C ASN A 23 6.71 -1.08 4.14
N GLY A 24 5.77 -0.23 4.54
CA GLY A 24 5.67 1.17 4.09
C GLY A 24 6.98 1.95 4.23
N SER A 25 7.66 1.81 5.38
CA SER A 25 8.91 2.54 5.62
C SER A 25 10.05 2.10 4.70
N ALA A 26 10.12 0.81 4.34
CA ALA A 26 11.11 0.30 3.39
C ALA A 26 10.79 0.74 1.96
N ILE A 27 9.49 0.76 1.58
CA ILE A 27 9.05 1.30 0.30
C ILE A 27 9.40 2.78 0.17
N ALA A 28 9.12 3.60 1.20
CA ALA A 28 9.45 5.03 1.16
C ALA A 28 10.97 5.29 1.11
N SER A 29 11.76 4.39 1.69
CA SER A 29 13.22 4.49 1.70
C SER A 29 13.87 4.29 0.33
N THR A 30 13.13 3.89 -0.70
CA THR A 30 13.63 3.84 -2.08
C THR A 30 13.72 5.21 -2.73
N TRP A 31 12.91 6.18 -2.26
CA TRP A 31 12.73 7.50 -2.90
C TRP A 31 12.37 7.42 -4.40
N ASP A 32 11.77 6.30 -4.82
CA ASP A 32 11.50 5.99 -6.22
C ASP A 32 9.99 5.91 -6.46
N ALA A 33 9.42 7.01 -6.96
CA ALA A 33 7.99 7.10 -7.23
C ALA A 33 7.54 6.17 -8.37
N GLU A 34 8.40 5.92 -9.37
CA GLU A 34 8.06 5.04 -10.50
C GLU A 34 7.96 3.58 -10.02
N LEU A 35 8.89 3.16 -9.17
CA LEU A 35 8.85 1.85 -8.52
C LEU A 35 7.61 1.69 -7.65
N VAL A 36 7.23 2.71 -6.89
CA VAL A 36 6.03 2.69 -6.05
C VAL A 36 4.76 2.59 -6.90
N GLU A 37 4.68 3.30 -8.02
CA GLU A 37 3.54 3.22 -8.93
C GLU A 37 3.42 1.82 -9.55
N ALA A 38 4.54 1.22 -9.97
CA ALA A 38 4.58 -0.16 -10.47
C ALA A 38 4.14 -1.18 -9.41
N LEU A 39 4.56 -0.98 -8.15
CA LEU A 39 4.10 -1.77 -7.01
C LEU A 39 2.58 -1.64 -6.82
N GLY A 40 2.05 -0.41 -6.86
CA GLY A 40 0.62 -0.14 -6.77
C GLY A 40 -0.18 -0.84 -7.89
N GLN A 41 0.32 -0.82 -9.13
CA GLN A 41 -0.31 -1.55 -10.26
C GLN A 41 -0.39 -3.05 -10.01
N SER A 42 0.64 -3.62 -9.38
CA SER A 42 0.63 -5.03 -8.99
C SER A 42 -0.41 -5.31 -7.91
N LEU A 43 -0.49 -4.46 -6.88
CA LEU A 43 -1.49 -4.57 -5.81
C LEU A 43 -2.93 -4.43 -6.31
N GLY A 44 -3.20 -3.51 -7.25
CA GLY A 44 -4.53 -3.37 -7.84
C GLY A 44 -4.99 -4.64 -8.57
N ARG A 45 -4.08 -5.28 -9.32
CA ARG A 45 -4.35 -6.59 -9.95
C ARG A 45 -4.56 -7.69 -8.93
N GLU A 46 -3.79 -7.68 -7.85
CA GLU A 46 -3.90 -8.67 -6.79
C GLU A 46 -5.22 -8.55 -6.03
N ALA A 47 -5.66 -7.33 -5.69
CA ALA A 47 -6.95 -7.09 -5.06
C ALA A 47 -8.10 -7.66 -5.93
N LYS A 48 -8.03 -7.47 -7.25
CA LYS A 48 -9.00 -8.09 -8.18
C LYS A 48 -8.95 -9.60 -8.20
N SER A 49 -7.77 -10.22 -8.07
CA SER A 49 -7.66 -11.69 -7.96
C SER A 49 -8.33 -12.25 -6.69
N LYS A 50 -8.57 -11.39 -5.69
CA LYS A 50 -9.28 -11.69 -4.44
C LYS A 50 -10.74 -11.25 -4.42
N ASP A 51 -11.31 -10.94 -5.59
CA ASP A 51 -12.69 -10.44 -5.72
C ASP A 51 -12.95 -9.18 -4.86
N ALA A 52 -11.92 -8.34 -4.70
CA ALA A 52 -12.01 -7.11 -3.95
C ALA A 52 -11.94 -5.89 -4.88
N ASP A 53 -12.99 -5.07 -4.85
CA ASP A 53 -13.02 -3.80 -5.57
C ASP A 53 -12.24 -2.68 -4.88
N VAL A 54 -12.02 -2.81 -3.58
CA VAL A 54 -11.35 -1.79 -2.75
C VAL A 54 -10.19 -2.39 -1.98
N LEU A 55 -9.01 -1.79 -2.10
CA LEU A 55 -7.84 -2.07 -1.27
C LEU A 55 -7.75 -1.05 -0.13
N LEU A 56 -7.59 -1.53 1.10
CA LEU A 56 -7.49 -0.68 2.30
C LEU A 56 -6.03 -0.24 2.51
N GLY A 57 -5.70 0.94 2.01
CA GLY A 57 -4.37 1.53 2.12
C GLY A 57 -4.26 2.83 1.32
N PRO A 58 -3.03 3.37 1.14
CA PRO A 58 -1.90 3.05 2.01
C PRO A 58 -2.12 3.63 3.41
N THR A 59 -1.26 3.27 4.37
CA THR A 59 -1.29 3.91 5.69
C THR A 59 -0.38 5.13 5.68
N ILE A 60 -0.92 6.31 5.99
CA ILE A 60 -0.22 7.60 5.76
C ILE A 60 -0.01 8.43 7.03
N ASN A 61 -0.09 7.80 8.21
CA ASN A 61 0.17 8.51 9.45
C ASN A 61 1.64 8.94 9.51
N ILE A 62 1.88 10.17 10.00
CA ILE A 62 3.24 10.69 10.19
C ILE A 62 3.91 10.03 11.38
N HIS A 63 5.17 9.66 11.21
CA HIS A 63 6.01 9.13 12.29
C HIS A 63 6.40 10.23 13.29
N ARG A 64 5.45 10.71 14.11
CA ARG A 64 5.70 11.77 15.09
C ARG A 64 6.70 11.35 16.18
N HIS A 65 6.69 10.07 16.56
CA HIS A 65 7.52 9.55 17.64
C HIS A 65 7.93 8.10 17.35
N PRO A 66 9.22 7.72 17.47
CA PRO A 66 9.72 6.44 16.95
C PRO A 66 9.06 5.18 17.54
N LEU A 67 8.39 5.29 18.69
CA LEU A 67 7.70 4.17 19.35
C LEU A 67 6.29 3.85 18.81
N GLY A 68 5.87 4.43 17.68
CA GLY A 68 4.56 4.16 17.10
C GLY A 68 4.45 2.73 16.56
N GLY A 69 3.55 1.92 17.11
CA GLY A 69 3.44 0.49 16.80
C GLY A 69 3.03 0.13 15.35
N ARG A 70 2.52 1.10 14.58
CA ARG A 70 2.15 0.92 13.15
C ARG A 70 3.01 1.71 12.17
N HIS A 71 4.11 2.32 12.65
CA HIS A 71 5.01 3.08 11.78
C HIS A 71 5.60 2.22 10.67
N PHE A 72 5.77 0.92 10.90
CA PHE A 72 6.24 0.02 9.84
C PHE A 72 5.31 0.01 8.62
N GLU A 73 4.00 0.26 8.77
CA GLU A 73 3.04 0.32 7.67
C GLU A 73 2.92 1.71 7.04
N CYS A 74 3.46 2.73 7.70
CA CYS A 74 3.44 4.12 7.25
C CYS A 74 4.75 4.46 6.51
N TYR A 75 4.78 5.61 5.83
CA TYR A 75 5.89 5.95 4.94
C TYR A 75 7.05 6.67 5.64
N SER A 76 6.80 7.82 6.25
CA SER A 76 7.88 8.67 6.78
C SER A 76 7.43 9.58 7.93
N GLU A 77 8.40 10.14 8.64
CA GLU A 77 8.21 11.33 9.49
C GLU A 77 8.05 12.61 8.65
N ASP A 78 8.56 12.61 7.42
CA ASP A 78 8.49 13.75 6.51
C ASP A 78 7.17 13.75 5.71
N PRO A 79 6.36 14.82 5.77
CA PRO A 79 5.09 14.90 5.06
C PRO A 79 5.25 14.99 3.54
N TYR A 80 6.35 15.56 3.03
CA TYR A 80 6.56 15.67 1.59
C TYR A 80 6.81 14.29 0.96
N LEU A 81 7.73 13.51 1.52
CA LEU A 81 8.01 12.14 1.10
C LEU A 81 6.76 11.28 1.25
N THR A 82 6.06 11.38 2.38
CA THR A 82 4.80 10.65 2.62
C THR A 82 3.77 10.95 1.54
N GLY A 83 3.59 12.23 1.18
CA GLY A 83 2.68 12.65 0.12
C GLY A 83 3.10 12.14 -1.27
N ALA A 84 4.38 12.28 -1.62
CA ALA A 84 4.89 11.84 -2.93
C ALA A 84 4.71 10.34 -3.14
N VAL A 85 5.07 9.52 -2.14
CA VAL A 85 4.92 8.06 -2.18
C VAL A 85 3.43 7.67 -2.22
N THR A 86 2.59 8.34 -1.43
CA THR A 86 1.13 8.09 -1.43
C THR A 86 0.52 8.33 -2.82
N VAL A 87 0.87 9.43 -3.47
CA VAL A 87 0.34 9.75 -4.81
C VAL A 87 0.74 8.68 -5.83
N ALA A 88 2.01 8.26 -5.83
CA ALA A 88 2.48 7.19 -6.71
C ALA A 88 1.74 5.86 -6.44
N TYR A 89 1.60 5.49 -5.17
CA TYR A 89 0.90 4.27 -4.76
C TYR A 89 -0.55 4.26 -5.26
N VAL A 90 -1.28 5.35 -5.00
CA VAL A 90 -2.71 5.46 -5.35
C VAL A 90 -2.91 5.43 -6.87
N LYS A 91 -2.07 6.14 -7.64
CA LYS A 91 -2.09 6.07 -9.11
C LYS A 91 -1.88 4.64 -9.61
N GLY A 92 -0.92 3.94 -9.00
CA GLY A 92 -0.65 2.55 -9.33
C GLY A 92 -1.86 1.65 -9.07
N VAL A 93 -2.43 1.68 -7.86
CA VAL A 93 -3.56 0.82 -7.50
C VAL A 93 -4.78 1.09 -8.39
N GLN A 94 -5.10 2.37 -8.64
CA GLN A 94 -6.25 2.76 -9.44
C GLN A 94 -6.10 2.42 -10.92
N SER A 95 -4.88 2.51 -11.47
CA SER A 95 -4.61 2.01 -12.84
C SER A 95 -4.66 0.47 -12.93
N GLY A 96 -4.37 -0.23 -11.82
CA GLY A 96 -4.56 -1.67 -11.64
C GLY A 96 -6.04 -2.12 -11.51
N LYS A 97 -7.00 -1.21 -11.65
CA LYS A 97 -8.46 -1.40 -11.60
C LYS A 97 -9.06 -1.68 -10.21
N ALA A 98 -8.35 -1.41 -9.11
CA ALA A 98 -8.92 -1.40 -7.78
C ALA A 98 -9.17 0.05 -7.31
N LEU A 99 -10.31 0.29 -6.65
CA LEU A 99 -10.58 1.54 -5.95
C LEU A 99 -9.79 1.58 -4.62
N GLN A 100 -9.58 2.77 -4.10
CA GLN A 100 -8.87 3.00 -2.85
C GLN A 100 -9.80 3.69 -1.85
N LEU A 101 -9.82 3.21 -0.60
CA LEU A 101 -10.40 3.96 0.52
C LEU A 101 -9.26 4.38 1.45
N ALA A 102 -9.15 5.68 1.68
CA ALA A 102 -8.24 6.31 2.65
C ALA A 102 -8.90 6.39 4.03
#